data_AF-A0A9N8KIS2-F1
#
_entry.id   AF-A0A9N8KIS2-F1
#
_cell.length_a   1.000
_cell.length_b   1.000
_cell.length_c   1.000
_cell.angle_alpha   90.00
_cell.angle_beta   90.00
_cell.angle_gamma   90.00
#
_symmetry.space_group_name_H-M   'P 1'
#
loop_
_entity.id
_entity.type
_entity.pdbx_description
1 polymer ?
#
loop_
_entity_poly.entity_id
_entity_poly.type
_entity_poly.pdbx_seq_one_letter_code
_entity_poly.pdbx_strand_id
1 'polypeptide(L)'
;MSVRISFTQALRGLRLQKTLRTSGSSVSYNRPASQPWLASSACYYHVTSRFASTAIGKNANKHKQSGANDDRDPVELFNTHLQDGTLTKPMAQSYLKTVTRQERYDGGLGEATIKWMWNEHDSYEFPRDTSLLDHMVRHLVREGKEELVWKWIEQKSRKSGNLGPTERFVWRADTVKALIGAKAFASDRDSLDGALETFFRAKSSTYSIPLSPARMNCATLLMMPAEKAGMSTNSDAKIETPRWPNTSVKLWEDFLENVDARQDISEPFQVQLPLYHPEGPNPVPYLKHCRKLAKDTILVQRLAKRSSVTPWIGRGKHAEAVLRQQGHDEDANWLKDFLQNLHTRSEPIRKKEDQKREKKRGRNGPKK
;
A
#
# COMPACT_ATOMS: atom_id res chain seq x y z
N MET A 1 -15.10 -66.17 19.20
CA MET A 1 -16.25 -66.59 18.36
C MET A 1 -17.51 -66.32 19.18
N SER A 2 -18.29 -65.29 18.81
CA SER A 2 -19.66 -65.38 18.25
C SER A 2 -20.65 -65.98 19.25
N VAL A 3 -21.79 -65.38 19.58
CA VAL A 3 -22.90 -65.11 18.65
C VAL A 3 -23.80 -63.99 19.21
N ARG A 4 -24.36 -63.22 18.27
CA ARG A 4 -25.35 -62.14 18.41
C ARG A 4 -26.72 -62.69 18.79
N ILE A 5 -27.47 -61.94 19.61
CA ILE A 5 -28.92 -62.04 19.70
C ILE A 5 -29.53 -60.89 18.90
N SER A 6 -30.44 -61.26 18.01
CA SER A 6 -31.23 -60.44 17.11
C SER A 6 -32.59 -60.15 17.72
N PHE A 7 -33.23 -59.02 17.37
CA PHE A 7 -34.70 -58.87 17.23
C PHE A 7 -34.92 -57.62 16.33
N THR A 8 -35.24 -57.74 15.02
CA THR A 8 -36.60 -57.83 14.38
C THR A 8 -37.62 -56.84 14.97
N GLN A 9 -38.45 -56.08 14.27
CA GLN A 9 -38.94 -55.88 12.88
C GLN A 9 -39.64 -54.48 12.94
N ALA A 10 -39.96 -53.71 11.90
CA ALA A 10 -40.69 -54.02 10.68
C ALA A 10 -40.63 -52.84 9.68
N LEU A 11 -40.94 -53.18 8.43
CA LEU A 11 -40.89 -52.40 7.19
C LEU A 11 -42.07 -51.44 6.97
N ARG A 12 -41.88 -50.62 5.92
CA ARG A 12 -42.83 -49.86 5.07
C ARG A 12 -42.86 -48.37 5.43
N GLY A 13 -42.52 -47.42 4.56
CA GLY A 13 -42.27 -47.45 3.12
C GLY A 13 -42.78 -46.14 2.57
N LEU A 14 -41.92 -45.34 1.96
CA LEU A 14 -42.24 -44.45 0.84
C LEU A 14 -40.97 -43.78 0.32
N ARG A 15 -40.71 -44.04 -0.95
CA ARG A 15 -39.74 -43.38 -1.81
C ARG A 15 -39.94 -41.86 -1.76
N LEU A 16 -38.85 -41.09 -1.73
CA LEU A 16 -38.65 -39.92 -2.61
C LEU A 16 -37.18 -39.46 -2.54
N GLN A 17 -36.48 -39.68 -3.67
CA GLN A 17 -35.34 -38.92 -4.20
C GLN A 17 -34.19 -38.51 -3.26
N LYS A 18 -33.14 -39.34 -3.20
CA LYS A 18 -31.76 -38.86 -3.00
C LYS A 18 -31.15 -38.57 -4.37
N THR A 19 -31.16 -37.31 -4.78
CA THR A 19 -30.18 -36.82 -5.74
C THR A 19 -28.84 -36.67 -5.01
N LEU A 20 -27.84 -37.39 -5.50
CA LEU A 20 -26.45 -37.05 -5.29
C LEU A 20 -26.23 -35.63 -5.80
N ARG A 21 -25.96 -34.69 -4.88
CA ARG A 21 -25.18 -33.50 -5.17
C ARG A 21 -24.14 -33.31 -4.08
N THR A 22 -22.97 -33.88 -4.35
CA THR A 22 -21.71 -33.20 -4.05
C THR A 22 -21.76 -31.81 -4.69
N SER A 23 -21.90 -30.75 -3.90
CA SER A 23 -21.38 -29.44 -4.30
C SER A 23 -20.29 -29.05 -3.31
N GLY A 24 -19.05 -29.11 -3.80
CA GLY A 24 -17.97 -28.37 -3.20
C GLY A 24 -18.32 -26.88 -3.29
N SER A 25 -18.47 -26.22 -2.15
CA SER A 25 -18.35 -24.78 -2.08
C SER A 25 -16.85 -24.46 -2.05
N SER A 26 -16.27 -24.36 -3.25
CA SER A 26 -15.08 -23.54 -3.43
C SER A 26 -15.44 -22.11 -3.05
N VAL A 27 -15.16 -21.74 -1.79
CA VAL A 27 -15.17 -20.33 -1.39
C VAL A 27 -13.97 -19.69 -2.07
N SER A 28 -14.23 -19.19 -3.27
CA SER A 28 -13.35 -18.31 -4.02
C SER A 28 -13.09 -17.08 -3.16
N TYR A 29 -11.95 -17.06 -2.47
CA TYR A 29 -11.39 -15.82 -1.94
C TYR A 29 -11.07 -14.91 -3.12
N ASN A 30 -12.03 -14.07 -3.50
CA ASN A 30 -11.80 -12.90 -4.32
C ASN A 30 -10.94 -11.94 -3.50
N ARG A 31 -9.63 -12.11 -3.61
CA ARG A 31 -8.63 -11.18 -3.11
C ARG A 31 -8.83 -9.85 -3.84
N PRO A 32 -9.03 -8.72 -3.14
CA PRO A 32 -9.14 -7.44 -3.81
C PRO A 32 -7.86 -7.16 -4.61
N ALA A 33 -8.05 -6.76 -5.86
CA ALA A 33 -6.99 -6.42 -6.79
C ALA A 33 -6.00 -5.45 -6.14
N SER A 34 -4.72 -5.81 -6.20
CA SER A 34 -3.58 -4.95 -5.90
C SER A 34 -3.81 -3.53 -6.44
N GLN A 35 -4.02 -2.58 -5.53
CA GLN A 35 -4.23 -1.18 -5.91
C GLN A 35 -2.94 -0.60 -6.51
N PRO A 36 -3.04 0.08 -7.67
CA PRO A 36 -1.89 0.63 -8.38
C PRO A 36 -1.74 2.13 -8.10
N TRP A 37 -1.01 2.48 -7.03
CA TRP A 37 -0.55 3.85 -6.77
C TRP A 37 0.95 3.85 -6.47
N LEU A 38 1.76 3.84 -7.52
CA LEU A 38 3.16 4.23 -7.54
C LEU A 38 3.35 5.02 -8.84
N ALA A 39 2.87 6.26 -8.87
CA ALA A 39 3.07 7.16 -10.00
C ALA A 39 4.15 8.22 -9.77
N SER A 40 4.78 8.27 -8.59
CA SER A 40 5.98 9.10 -8.33
C SER A 40 7.28 8.30 -8.13
N SER A 41 7.23 6.97 -8.24
CA SER A 41 8.43 6.09 -8.18
C SER A 41 9.26 6.10 -9.48
N ALA A 42 9.22 7.18 -10.27
CA ALA A 42 9.99 7.31 -11.50
C ALA A 42 11.50 7.50 -11.23
N CYS A 43 11.90 7.86 -10.00
CA CYS A 43 13.32 8.08 -9.68
C CYS A 43 14.11 6.81 -9.28
N TYR A 44 13.45 5.66 -9.05
CA TYR A 44 14.15 4.49 -8.49
C TYR A 44 14.68 3.46 -9.50
N TYR A 45 14.66 3.78 -10.79
CA TYR A 45 15.25 2.95 -11.85
C TYR A 45 16.57 3.51 -12.41
N HIS A 46 17.08 4.62 -11.88
CA HIS A 46 18.29 5.26 -12.43
C HIS A 46 19.62 4.58 -12.07
N VAL A 47 19.63 3.55 -11.22
CA VAL A 47 20.87 2.83 -10.85
C VAL A 47 21.08 1.52 -11.64
N THR A 48 20.16 1.09 -12.52
CA THR A 48 20.35 -0.16 -13.30
C THR A 48 20.12 -0.06 -14.81
N SER A 49 20.25 1.11 -15.44
CA SER A 49 20.25 1.22 -16.91
C SER A 49 21.56 1.80 -17.46
N ARG A 50 22.66 1.05 -17.31
CA ARG A 50 23.72 1.08 -18.33
C ARG A 50 23.32 0.04 -19.39
N PHE A 51 23.45 0.39 -20.67
CA PHE A 51 22.95 -0.31 -21.87
C PHE A 51 21.58 0.16 -22.39
N ALA A 52 21.53 1.36 -22.98
CA ALA A 52 20.86 1.63 -24.26
C ALA A 52 21.16 3.07 -24.71
N SER A 53 21.97 3.16 -25.76
CA SER A 53 22.35 4.27 -26.64
C SER A 53 21.63 5.63 -26.57
N THR A 54 22.49 6.65 -26.51
CA THR A 54 22.43 7.97 -27.15
C THR A 54 21.41 8.18 -28.28
N ALA A 55 20.59 9.23 -28.16
CA ALA A 55 20.23 10.11 -29.27
C ALA A 55 19.85 11.51 -28.75
N ILE A 56 20.65 12.49 -29.17
CA ILE A 56 20.47 13.94 -28.99
C ILE A 56 19.37 14.42 -29.94
N GLY A 57 18.46 15.30 -29.50
CA GLY A 57 17.42 15.85 -30.36
C GLY A 57 16.56 16.99 -29.78
N LYS A 58 17.17 18.18 -29.68
CA LYS A 58 16.64 19.57 -29.73
C LYS A 58 15.14 19.89 -29.59
N ASN A 59 14.88 20.90 -28.73
CA ASN A 59 13.87 21.98 -28.74
C ASN A 59 12.76 21.99 -29.82
N ALA A 60 11.51 22.23 -29.41
CA ALA A 60 10.83 23.52 -29.63
C ALA A 60 9.31 23.49 -29.28
N ASN A 61 8.85 24.64 -28.79
CA ASN A 61 7.51 25.23 -28.88
C ASN A 61 6.41 24.82 -27.88
N LYS A 62 6.36 25.66 -26.82
CA LYS A 62 5.17 26.18 -26.15
C LYS A 62 4.03 26.43 -27.15
N HIS A 63 2.91 25.75 -26.96
CA HIS A 63 1.60 26.33 -27.22
C HIS A 63 0.73 26.17 -25.98
N LYS A 64 0.47 27.31 -25.35
CA LYS A 64 -0.37 27.52 -24.18
C LYS A 64 -1.81 27.43 -24.68
N GLN A 65 -2.52 26.34 -24.39
CA GLN A 65 -3.97 26.30 -24.53
C GLN A 65 -4.60 26.69 -23.18
N SER A 66 -5.24 27.85 -23.22
CA SER A 66 -6.07 28.46 -22.20
C SER A 66 -7.33 27.62 -21.93
N GLY A 67 -7.38 26.95 -20.78
CA GLY A 67 -8.65 26.62 -20.13
C GLY A 67 -8.99 27.74 -19.17
N ALA A 68 -10.23 28.22 -19.20
CA ALA A 68 -10.73 29.30 -18.35
C ALA A 68 -10.41 29.03 -16.87
N ASN A 69 -9.49 29.82 -16.30
CA ASN A 69 -9.37 29.96 -14.86
C ASN A 69 -10.59 30.75 -14.40
N ASP A 70 -11.51 30.11 -13.67
CA ASP A 70 -12.28 30.85 -12.68
C ASP A 70 -11.24 31.27 -11.63
N ASP A 71 -10.86 32.54 -11.64
CA ASP A 71 -9.73 33.14 -10.89
C ASP A 71 -10.00 33.23 -9.37
N ARG A 72 -11.01 32.50 -8.89
CA ARG A 72 -11.47 32.49 -7.52
C ARG A 72 -10.72 31.47 -6.69
N ASP A 73 -10.41 31.83 -5.45
CA ASP A 73 -9.65 30.98 -4.54
C ASP A 73 -10.40 29.64 -4.33
N PRO A 74 -9.78 28.47 -4.54
CA PRO A 74 -10.40 27.17 -4.30
C PRO A 74 -10.97 27.01 -2.88
N VAL A 75 -10.41 27.71 -1.88
CA VAL A 75 -10.94 27.71 -0.52
C VAL A 75 -12.30 28.42 -0.46
N GLU A 76 -12.43 29.59 -1.09
CA GLU A 76 -13.68 30.33 -1.16
C GLU A 76 -14.75 29.55 -1.92
N LEU A 77 -14.41 28.99 -3.08
CA LEU A 77 -15.34 28.18 -3.86
C LEU A 77 -15.86 26.97 -3.07
N PHE A 78 -14.98 26.27 -2.35
CA PHE A 78 -15.39 25.18 -1.48
C PHE A 78 -16.40 25.65 -0.42
N ASN A 79 -16.11 26.75 0.26
CA ASN A 79 -16.95 27.28 1.33
C ASN A 79 -18.30 27.78 0.81
N THR A 80 -18.34 28.41 -0.36
CA THR A 80 -19.59 28.83 -1.02
C THR A 80 -20.46 27.61 -1.33
N HIS A 81 -19.90 26.58 -1.98
CA HIS A 81 -20.66 25.36 -2.26
C HIS A 81 -21.11 24.62 -1.00
N LEU A 82 -20.33 24.68 0.08
CA LEU A 82 -20.69 24.13 1.38
C LEU A 82 -21.88 24.90 1.99
N GLN A 83 -21.85 26.23 1.97
CA GLN A 83 -22.92 27.09 2.49
C GLN A 83 -24.22 26.96 1.68
N ASP A 84 -24.10 26.88 0.35
CA ASP A 84 -25.23 26.72 -0.56
C ASP A 84 -25.82 25.30 -0.55
N GLY A 85 -25.18 24.35 0.14
CA GLY A 85 -25.59 22.94 0.16
C GLY A 85 -25.41 22.21 -1.19
N THR A 86 -24.61 22.76 -2.09
CA THR A 86 -24.35 22.21 -3.44
C THR A 86 -23.04 21.43 -3.54
N LEU A 87 -22.29 21.34 -2.43
CA LEU A 87 -21.03 20.62 -2.38
C LEU A 87 -21.21 19.11 -2.61
N THR A 88 -20.47 18.57 -3.58
CA THR A 88 -20.42 17.13 -3.87
C THR A 88 -19.05 16.54 -3.55
N LYS A 89 -18.97 15.22 -3.30
CA LYS A 89 -17.70 14.52 -3.01
C LYS A 89 -16.62 14.77 -4.09
N PRO A 90 -16.92 14.71 -5.40
CA PRO A 90 -15.93 15.02 -6.44
C PRO A 90 -15.44 16.48 -6.42
N MET A 91 -16.34 17.44 -6.12
CA MET A 91 -15.97 18.85 -6.00
C MET A 91 -15.05 19.08 -4.81
N ALA A 92 -15.43 18.58 -3.63
CA ALA A 92 -14.60 18.64 -2.42
C ALA A 92 -13.20 18.06 -2.67
N GLN A 93 -13.12 16.89 -3.31
CA GLN A 93 -11.85 16.26 -3.67
C GLN A 93 -11.02 17.13 -4.62
N SER A 94 -11.66 17.76 -5.62
CA SER A 94 -10.99 18.63 -6.59
C SER A 94 -10.37 19.86 -5.92
N TYR A 95 -11.12 20.52 -5.01
CA TYR A 95 -10.63 21.69 -4.27
C TYR A 95 -9.49 21.32 -3.32
N LEU A 96 -9.67 20.29 -2.49
CA LEU A 96 -8.62 19.79 -1.58
C LEU A 96 -7.34 19.41 -2.35
N LYS A 97 -7.48 18.75 -3.50
CA LYS A 97 -6.34 18.38 -4.36
C LYS A 97 -5.63 19.59 -4.94
N THR A 98 -6.38 20.60 -5.38
CA THR A 98 -5.83 21.84 -5.93
C THR A 98 -5.04 22.59 -4.86
N VAL A 99 -5.61 22.73 -3.67
CA VAL A 99 -5.00 23.39 -2.53
C VAL A 99 -3.78 22.61 -2.02
N THR A 100 -3.83 21.27 -2.01
CA THR A 100 -2.66 20.41 -1.71
C THR A 100 -1.50 20.64 -2.66
N ARG A 101 -1.78 20.84 -3.96
CA ARG A 101 -0.74 21.14 -4.97
C ARG A 101 -0.13 22.53 -4.79
N GLN A 102 -0.87 23.45 -4.19
CA GLN A 102 -0.41 24.80 -3.85
C GLN A 102 0.28 24.84 -2.49
N GLU A 103 0.35 23.71 -1.76
CA GLU A 103 0.89 23.60 -0.40
C GLU A 103 0.27 24.57 0.62
N ARG A 104 -0.96 25.01 0.36
CA ARG A 104 -1.75 25.85 1.28
C ARG A 104 -2.55 24.95 2.22
N TYR A 105 -2.44 25.12 3.53
CA TYR A 105 -3.16 24.31 4.52
C TYR A 105 -3.81 25.18 5.62
N ASP A 106 -3.74 26.49 5.48
CA ASP A 106 -4.27 27.52 6.37
C ASP A 106 -5.79 27.73 6.24
N GLY A 107 -6.38 27.30 5.12
CA GLY A 107 -7.80 27.50 4.82
C GLY A 107 -8.80 26.63 5.60
N GLY A 108 -8.36 25.72 6.48
CA GLY A 108 -9.24 24.90 7.31
C GLY A 108 -10.13 23.90 6.53
N LEU A 109 -9.74 23.55 5.30
CA LEU A 109 -10.53 22.69 4.42
C LEU A 109 -10.64 21.25 4.94
N GLY A 110 -9.62 20.76 5.65
CA GLY A 110 -9.66 19.45 6.30
C GLY A 110 -10.77 19.40 7.34
N GLU A 111 -10.79 20.39 8.25
CA GLU A 111 -11.84 20.53 9.25
C GLU A 111 -13.24 20.69 8.62
N ALA A 112 -13.37 21.55 7.62
CA ALA A 112 -14.66 21.78 6.96
C ALA A 112 -15.18 20.50 6.29
N THR A 113 -14.29 19.75 5.61
CA THR A 113 -14.66 18.50 4.93
C THR A 113 -15.09 17.41 5.92
N ILE A 114 -14.35 17.21 7.02
CA ILE A 114 -14.73 16.16 7.98
C ILE A 114 -16.03 16.48 8.72
N LYS A 115 -16.28 17.77 9.02
CA LYS A 115 -17.56 18.21 9.60
C LYS A 115 -18.72 18.00 8.64
N TRP A 116 -18.52 18.30 7.35
CA TRP A 116 -19.51 18.03 6.30
C TRP A 116 -19.83 16.53 6.20
N MET A 117 -18.81 15.68 6.20
CA MET A 117 -18.95 14.22 6.12
C MET A 117 -19.28 13.55 7.47
N TRP A 118 -19.49 14.30 8.54
CA TRP A 118 -19.44 13.79 9.92
C TRP A 118 -20.45 12.66 10.18
N ASN A 119 -21.63 12.76 9.59
CA ASN A 119 -22.72 11.78 9.74
C ASN A 119 -22.83 10.79 8.56
N GLU A 120 -21.93 10.90 7.59
CA GLU A 120 -21.92 10.16 6.33
C GLU A 120 -20.85 9.05 6.31
N HIS A 121 -20.23 8.71 7.44
CA HIS A 121 -19.21 7.66 7.52
C HIS A 121 -19.71 6.29 7.03
N ASP A 122 -20.98 5.96 7.23
CA ASP A 122 -21.57 4.72 6.71
C ASP A 122 -21.89 4.78 5.20
N SER A 123 -21.98 5.98 4.61
CA SER A 123 -22.12 6.19 3.15
C SER A 123 -20.77 6.12 2.41
N TYR A 124 -19.66 5.88 3.14
CA TYR A 124 -18.35 5.71 2.56
C TYR A 124 -18.30 4.47 1.66
N GLU A 125 -17.99 4.71 0.38
CA GLU A 125 -17.88 3.69 -0.66
C GLU A 125 -16.41 3.43 -1.02
N PHE A 126 -15.90 2.27 -0.62
CA PHE A 126 -14.60 1.80 -1.12
C PHE A 126 -14.74 1.25 -2.56
N PRO A 127 -13.82 1.57 -3.50
CA PRO A 127 -12.65 2.45 -3.38
C PRO A 127 -12.90 3.88 -3.88
N ARG A 128 -14.16 4.27 -4.10
CA ARG A 128 -14.52 5.56 -4.73
C ARG A 128 -14.12 6.75 -3.85
N ASP A 129 -14.38 6.65 -2.56
CA ASP A 129 -14.20 7.76 -1.62
C ASP A 129 -12.78 7.84 -1.03
N THR A 130 -11.92 6.85 -1.30
CA THR A 130 -10.58 6.77 -0.71
C THR A 130 -9.72 8.01 -1.03
N SER A 131 -9.83 8.55 -2.25
CA SER A 131 -9.03 9.72 -2.62
C SER A 131 -9.49 10.99 -1.91
N LEU A 132 -10.80 11.18 -1.71
CA LEU A 132 -11.31 12.30 -0.92
C LEU A 132 -10.83 12.20 0.53
N LEU A 133 -10.95 11.01 1.10
CA LEU A 133 -10.49 10.70 2.45
C LEU A 133 -8.98 10.98 2.63
N ASP A 134 -8.15 10.51 1.70
CA ASP A 134 -6.69 10.75 1.73
C ASP A 134 -6.36 12.24 1.77
N HIS A 135 -7.02 13.07 0.96
CA HIS A 135 -6.78 14.52 0.97
C HIS A 135 -7.31 15.18 2.24
N MET A 136 -8.53 14.84 2.66
CA MET A 136 -9.12 15.38 3.90
C MET A 136 -8.20 15.12 5.11
N VAL A 137 -7.73 13.88 5.26
CA VAL A 137 -6.84 13.49 6.37
C VAL A 137 -5.49 14.20 6.26
N ARG A 138 -4.91 14.33 5.06
CA ARG A 138 -3.67 15.09 4.85
C ARG A 138 -3.81 16.55 5.30
N HIS A 139 -4.92 17.19 4.96
CA HIS A 139 -5.22 18.57 5.41
C HIS A 139 -5.35 18.63 6.93
N LEU A 140 -6.12 17.74 7.56
CA LEU A 140 -6.29 17.71 9.02
C LEU A 140 -4.98 17.53 9.78
N VAL A 141 -4.06 16.68 9.29
CA VAL A 141 -2.73 16.51 9.91
C VAL A 141 -1.91 17.79 9.79
N ARG A 142 -1.93 18.46 8.63
CA ARG A 142 -1.22 19.74 8.42
C ARG A 142 -1.83 20.90 9.20
N GLU A 143 -3.14 20.87 9.43
CA GLU A 143 -3.89 21.82 10.27
C GLU A 143 -3.72 21.56 11.79
N GLY A 144 -3.08 20.45 12.19
CA GLY A 144 -2.99 20.05 13.61
C GLY A 144 -4.30 19.58 14.23
N LYS A 145 -5.30 19.19 13.40
CA LYS A 145 -6.67 18.83 13.80
C LYS A 145 -6.99 17.34 13.62
N GLU A 146 -5.97 16.49 13.59
CA GLU A 146 -6.12 15.04 13.39
C GLU A 146 -6.96 14.32 14.46
N GLU A 147 -7.11 14.88 15.66
CA GLU A 147 -8.01 14.35 16.69
C GLU A 147 -9.48 14.31 16.23
N LEU A 148 -9.87 15.16 15.27
CA LEU A 148 -11.18 15.05 14.63
C LEU A 148 -11.33 13.72 13.87
N VAL A 149 -10.25 13.24 13.25
CA VAL A 149 -10.24 11.96 12.54
C VAL A 149 -10.40 10.80 13.53
N TRP A 150 -9.74 10.86 14.67
CA TRP A 150 -9.89 9.83 15.71
C TRP A 150 -11.30 9.79 16.28
N LYS A 151 -11.88 10.95 16.62
CA LYS A 151 -13.29 11.06 17.03
C LYS A 151 -14.24 10.54 15.96
N TRP A 152 -13.92 10.78 14.69
CA TRP A 152 -14.68 10.23 13.58
C TRP A 152 -14.58 8.70 13.56
N ILE A 153 -13.39 8.10 13.65
CA ILE A 153 -13.14 6.63 13.74
C ILE A 153 -13.94 5.95 14.86
N GLU A 154 -14.09 6.63 16.00
CA GLU A 154 -14.79 6.13 17.18
C GLU A 154 -16.32 6.06 17.01
N GLN A 155 -16.87 6.68 15.97
CA GLN A 155 -18.31 6.62 15.71
C GLN A 155 -18.79 5.19 15.50
N LYS A 156 -19.98 4.88 16.04
CA LYS A 156 -20.63 3.58 15.86
C LYS A 156 -21.03 3.43 14.40
N SER A 157 -20.72 2.28 13.81
CA SER A 157 -21.22 1.95 12.47
C SER A 157 -22.71 1.62 12.52
N ARG A 158 -23.49 2.27 11.65
CA ARG A 158 -24.92 2.02 11.43
C ARG A 158 -25.14 0.92 10.38
N LYS A 159 -24.08 0.44 9.72
CA LYS A 159 -24.17 -0.72 8.83
C LYS A 159 -24.60 -1.98 9.59
N SER A 160 -25.38 -2.81 8.90
CA SER A 160 -25.95 -4.06 9.44
C SER A 160 -24.87 -4.96 10.05
N GLY A 161 -25.22 -5.60 11.18
CA GLY A 161 -24.36 -6.59 11.84
C GLY A 161 -24.13 -7.86 11.03
N ASN A 162 -24.91 -8.07 9.97
CA ASN A 162 -24.73 -9.21 9.05
C ASN A 162 -23.50 -9.04 8.15
N LEU A 163 -22.95 -7.82 8.02
CA LEU A 163 -21.73 -7.58 7.27
C LEU A 163 -20.50 -7.99 8.10
N GLY A 164 -19.52 -8.59 7.43
CA GLY A 164 -18.25 -8.90 8.05
C GLY A 164 -17.49 -7.63 8.50
N PRO A 165 -16.56 -7.74 9.47
CA PRO A 165 -15.81 -6.60 9.99
C PRO A 165 -15.11 -5.75 8.90
N THR A 166 -14.61 -6.39 7.84
CA THR A 166 -13.91 -5.72 6.74
C THR A 166 -14.82 -4.77 5.96
N GLU A 167 -16.10 -5.12 5.76
CA GLU A 167 -17.06 -4.30 5.02
C GLU A 167 -17.74 -3.27 5.92
N ARG A 168 -18.04 -3.69 7.15
CA ARG A 168 -18.68 -2.86 8.17
C ARG A 168 -17.77 -1.70 8.60
N PHE A 169 -16.48 -1.96 8.75
CA PHE A 169 -15.51 -0.99 9.26
C PHE A 169 -14.47 -0.56 8.22
N VAL A 170 -14.80 -0.68 6.92
CA VAL A 170 -13.89 -0.32 5.81
C VAL A 170 -13.39 1.12 5.91
N TRP A 171 -14.26 2.07 6.26
CA TRP A 171 -13.90 3.47 6.40
C TRP A 171 -12.89 3.68 7.53
N ARG A 172 -12.98 2.96 8.65
CA ARG A 172 -11.97 3.01 9.73
C ARG A 172 -10.61 2.54 9.24
N ALA A 173 -10.58 1.43 8.51
CA ALA A 173 -9.35 0.86 7.97
C ALA A 173 -8.66 1.83 7.00
N ASP A 174 -9.43 2.42 6.08
CA ASP A 174 -8.91 3.38 5.11
C ASP A 174 -8.51 4.71 5.77
N THR A 175 -9.24 5.15 6.80
CA THR A 175 -8.94 6.38 7.54
C THR A 175 -7.62 6.25 8.30
N VAL A 176 -7.40 5.12 8.99
CA VAL A 176 -6.12 4.86 9.66
C VAL A 176 -4.98 4.76 8.65
N LYS A 177 -5.21 4.09 7.50
CA LYS A 177 -4.21 4.04 6.41
C LYS A 177 -3.88 5.45 5.89
N ALA A 178 -4.87 6.31 5.69
CA ALA A 178 -4.70 7.69 5.28
C ALA A 178 -3.93 8.51 6.32
N LEU A 179 -4.23 8.33 7.62
CA LEU A 179 -3.51 8.99 8.72
C LEU A 179 -2.03 8.60 8.74
N ILE A 180 -1.73 7.29 8.61
CA ILE A 180 -0.36 6.78 8.51
C ILE A 180 0.39 7.44 7.34
N GLY A 181 -0.24 7.51 6.17
CA GLY A 181 0.34 8.17 5.00
C GLY A 181 0.56 9.66 5.25
N ALA A 182 -0.43 10.37 5.77
CA ALA A 182 -0.33 11.80 6.05
C ALA A 182 0.78 12.11 7.06
N LYS A 183 0.90 11.34 8.16
CA LYS A 183 1.96 11.49 9.16
C LYS A 183 3.35 11.21 8.60
N ALA A 184 3.50 10.16 7.80
CA ALA A 184 4.77 9.80 7.17
C ALA A 184 5.33 10.95 6.31
N PHE A 185 4.47 11.64 5.54
CA PHE A 185 4.87 12.74 4.67
C PHE A 185 4.73 14.14 5.31
N ALA A 186 4.25 14.22 6.54
CA ALA A 186 4.19 15.47 7.30
C ALA A 186 5.46 15.73 8.12
N SER A 187 6.23 14.69 8.45
CA SER A 187 7.46 14.82 9.23
C SER A 187 8.56 15.58 8.48
N ASP A 188 9.06 16.67 9.07
CA ASP A 188 10.15 17.48 8.50
C ASP A 188 11.49 16.72 8.37
N ARG A 189 11.67 15.66 9.18
CA ARG A 189 12.93 14.89 9.28
C ARG A 189 12.90 13.49 8.63
N ASP A 190 11.93 13.24 7.75
CA ASP A 190 11.73 11.93 7.13
C ASP A 190 11.64 10.78 8.16
N SER A 191 11.08 11.06 9.34
CA SER A 191 10.80 10.07 10.38
C SER A 191 9.42 9.45 10.15
N LEU A 192 9.33 8.13 10.36
CA LEU A 192 8.06 7.41 10.34
C LEU A 192 7.47 7.20 11.73
N ASP A 193 8.02 7.81 12.78
CA ASP A 193 7.60 7.59 14.17
C ASP A 193 6.11 7.91 14.33
N GLY A 194 5.65 9.08 13.88
CA GLY A 194 4.23 9.44 13.95
C GLY A 194 3.31 8.50 13.15
N ALA A 195 3.82 7.87 12.09
CA ALA A 195 3.08 6.88 11.31
C ALA A 195 2.98 5.53 12.06
N LEU A 196 4.05 5.10 12.73
CA LEU A 196 4.07 3.90 13.58
C LEU A 196 3.24 4.09 14.85
N GLU A 197 3.34 5.25 15.51
CA GLU A 197 2.50 5.61 16.66
C GLU A 197 1.01 5.59 16.29
N THR A 198 0.65 6.11 15.11
CA THR A 198 -0.72 6.02 14.57
C THR A 198 -1.16 4.57 14.41
N PHE A 199 -0.31 3.70 13.89
CA PHE A 199 -0.58 2.26 13.80
C PHE A 199 -0.80 1.63 15.17
N PHE A 200 0.04 1.93 16.16
CA PHE A 200 -0.09 1.40 17.51
C PHE A 200 -1.30 1.93 18.26
N ARG A 201 -1.67 3.20 18.05
CA ARG A 201 -2.93 3.77 18.56
C ARG A 201 -4.14 3.06 17.98
N ALA A 202 -4.15 2.82 16.67
CA ALA A 202 -5.22 2.06 16.03
C ALA A 202 -5.27 0.61 16.53
N LYS A 203 -4.11 -0.03 16.75
CA LYS A 203 -4.01 -1.38 17.31
C LYS A 203 -4.54 -1.48 18.74
N SER A 204 -4.25 -0.48 19.56
CA SER A 204 -4.66 -0.43 20.97
C SER A 204 -6.08 0.09 21.15
N SER A 205 -6.77 0.43 20.05
CA SER A 205 -8.14 0.92 20.09
C SER A 205 -9.11 -0.15 20.58
N THR A 206 -10.05 0.24 21.43
CA THR A 206 -11.18 -0.61 21.84
C THR A 206 -12.19 -0.81 20.71
N TYR A 207 -12.11 0.01 19.65
CA TYR A 207 -12.95 -0.10 18.48
C TYR A 207 -12.38 -1.10 17.48
N SER A 208 -13.25 -1.91 16.87
CA SER A 208 -12.85 -2.84 15.80
C SER A 208 -12.36 -2.05 14.58
N ILE A 209 -11.04 -2.05 14.36
CA ILE A 209 -10.36 -1.46 13.21
C ILE A 209 -9.65 -2.59 12.44
N PRO A 210 -9.99 -2.85 11.17
CA PRO A 210 -9.23 -3.79 10.34
C PRO A 210 -7.82 -3.24 10.07
N LEU A 211 -6.80 -3.81 10.73
CA LEU A 211 -5.42 -3.30 10.67
C LEU A 211 -4.62 -3.77 9.44
N SER A 212 -5.15 -4.67 8.62
CA SER A 212 -4.40 -5.22 7.48
C SER A 212 -3.92 -4.12 6.50
N PRO A 213 -4.76 -3.17 6.04
CA PRO A 213 -4.30 -2.09 5.17
C PRO A 213 -3.25 -1.18 5.81
N ALA A 214 -3.42 -0.87 7.09
CA ALA A 214 -2.49 -0.05 7.87
C ALA A 214 -1.12 -0.73 8.00
N ARG A 215 -1.10 -2.02 8.35
CA ARG A 215 0.12 -2.83 8.44
C ARG A 215 0.87 -2.86 7.12
N MET A 216 0.17 -3.09 6.00
CA MET A 216 0.82 -3.12 4.67
C MET A 216 1.43 -1.77 4.33
N ASN A 217 0.75 -0.68 4.68
CA ASN A 217 1.22 0.67 4.40
C ASN A 217 2.47 1.00 5.23
N CYS A 218 2.46 0.77 6.54
CA CYS A 218 3.63 0.93 7.40
C CYS A 218 4.83 0.13 6.89
N ALA A 219 4.64 -1.16 6.59
CA ALA A 219 5.72 -1.99 6.07
C ALA A 219 6.27 -1.47 4.73
N THR A 220 5.39 -0.99 3.84
CA THR A 220 5.81 -0.41 2.57
C THR A 220 6.63 0.87 2.77
N LEU A 221 6.19 1.75 3.66
CA LEU A 221 6.87 3.00 4.00
C LEU A 221 8.25 2.74 4.62
N LEU A 222 8.37 1.79 5.54
CA LEU A 222 9.66 1.43 6.17
C LEU A 222 10.69 0.92 5.17
N MET A 223 10.24 0.30 4.08
CA MET A 223 11.12 -0.19 3.02
C MET A 223 11.30 0.81 1.87
N MET A 224 10.61 1.95 1.93
CA MET A 224 10.72 3.02 0.95
C MET A 224 11.88 3.95 1.33
N PRO A 225 12.78 4.27 0.40
CA PRO A 225 13.82 5.28 0.61
C PRO A 225 13.22 6.66 0.87
N ALA A 226 13.85 7.45 1.73
CA ALA A 226 13.54 8.85 1.91
C ALA A 226 13.86 9.62 0.61
N GLU A 227 12.92 10.41 0.11
CA GLU A 227 13.05 11.11 -1.18
C GLU A 227 14.14 12.22 -1.19
N LYS A 228 14.76 12.52 -0.05
CA LYS A 228 15.82 13.53 0.07
C LYS A 228 17.21 12.94 -0.20
N ALA A 229 17.45 12.52 -1.45
CA ALA A 229 18.81 12.53 -1.99
C ALA A 229 19.17 14.00 -2.26
N GLY A 230 19.83 14.65 -1.29
CA GLY A 230 20.33 15.99 -1.46
C GLY A 230 21.33 16.03 -2.61
N MET A 231 21.11 16.96 -3.56
CA MET A 231 22.13 17.39 -4.50
C MET A 231 23.34 17.91 -3.72
N SER A 232 24.30 17.03 -3.46
CA SER A 232 25.65 17.45 -3.10
C SER A 232 26.30 17.96 -4.39
N THR A 233 26.31 19.27 -4.58
CA THR A 233 27.08 19.98 -5.61
C THR A 233 28.57 19.95 -5.30
N ASN A 234 29.12 18.77 -5.06
CA ASN A 234 30.55 18.56 -5.03
C ASN A 234 30.85 17.32 -5.87
N SER A 235 31.57 17.58 -6.95
CA SER A 235 32.19 16.67 -7.89
C SER A 235 32.70 15.40 -7.21
N ASP A 236 31.96 14.32 -7.40
CA ASP A 236 32.41 12.99 -7.78
C ASP A 236 31.14 12.15 -7.87
N ALA A 237 30.99 11.34 -8.92
CA ALA A 237 29.83 10.48 -9.12
C ALA A 237 29.80 9.35 -8.08
N LYS A 238 29.61 9.70 -6.80
CA LYS A 238 29.22 8.78 -5.75
C LYS A 238 27.77 8.43 -6.04
N ILE A 239 27.57 7.18 -6.44
CA ILE A 239 26.27 6.52 -6.51
C ILE A 239 25.49 6.94 -5.26
N GLU A 240 24.40 7.69 -5.45
CA GLU A 240 23.50 8.06 -4.36
C GLU A 240 23.12 6.79 -3.63
N THR A 241 23.63 6.62 -2.41
CA THR A 241 23.21 5.49 -1.58
C THR A 241 21.85 5.89 -1.02
N PRO A 242 20.78 5.15 -1.35
CA PRO A 242 19.46 5.48 -0.85
C PRO A 242 19.50 5.53 0.67
N ARG A 243 18.88 6.56 1.27
CA ARG A 243 18.75 6.66 2.72
C ARG A 243 17.36 6.16 3.11
N TRP A 244 17.27 5.37 4.17
CA TRP A 244 15.99 4.93 4.71
C TRP A 244 15.47 5.90 5.78
N PRO A 245 14.15 5.89 6.06
CA PRO A 245 13.53 6.83 6.98
C PRO A 245 14.15 6.76 8.37
N ASN A 246 14.34 7.92 9.00
CA ASN A 246 14.96 8.02 10.32
C ASN A 246 13.94 7.69 11.41
N THR A 247 13.69 6.41 11.62
CA THR A 247 12.67 5.88 12.54
C THR A 247 13.33 5.38 13.81
N SER A 248 12.68 5.58 14.96
CA SER A 248 13.08 5.00 16.24
C SER A 248 13.23 3.48 16.12
N VAL A 249 14.40 2.96 16.55
CA VAL A 249 14.69 1.52 16.60
C VAL A 249 13.61 0.79 17.36
N LYS A 250 13.23 1.31 18.54
CA LYS A 250 12.19 0.72 19.38
C LYS A 250 10.84 0.59 18.65
N LEU A 251 10.36 1.67 18.02
CA LEU A 251 9.08 1.63 17.29
C LEU A 251 9.14 0.67 16.09
N TRP A 252 10.29 0.61 15.43
CA TRP A 252 10.53 -0.32 14.33
C TRP A 252 10.48 -1.78 14.79
N GLU A 253 11.16 -2.10 15.89
CA GLU A 253 11.20 -3.45 16.48
C GLU A 253 9.82 -3.87 16.98
N ASP A 254 9.16 -2.98 17.74
CA ASP A 254 7.78 -3.16 18.17
C ASP A 254 6.88 -3.44 16.95
N PHE A 255 7.10 -2.75 15.82
CA PHE A 255 6.28 -2.98 14.63
C PHE A 255 6.55 -4.36 14.04
N LEU A 256 7.82 -4.75 13.91
CA LEU A 256 8.23 -6.05 13.37
C LEU A 256 7.67 -7.22 14.19
N GLU A 257 7.73 -7.15 15.52
CA GLU A 257 7.18 -8.18 16.42
C GLU A 257 5.67 -8.35 16.25
N ASN A 258 4.99 -7.26 15.92
CA ASN A 258 3.55 -7.21 15.76
C ASN A 258 3.06 -7.53 14.33
N VAL A 259 3.98 -7.85 13.41
CA VAL A 259 3.64 -8.44 12.11
C VAL A 259 3.27 -9.90 12.31
N ASP A 260 2.00 -10.23 12.06
CA ASP A 260 1.50 -11.61 12.15
C ASP A 260 2.03 -12.49 11.00
N ALA A 261 2.99 -13.35 11.32
CA ALA A 261 3.58 -14.32 10.41
C ALA A 261 2.56 -15.26 9.73
N ARG A 262 1.38 -15.48 10.33
CA ARG A 262 0.32 -16.33 9.78
C ARG A 262 -0.45 -15.67 8.65
N GLN A 263 -0.46 -14.33 8.58
CA GLN A 263 -1.14 -13.58 7.52
C GLN A 263 -0.22 -13.29 6.32
N ASP A 264 1.11 -13.32 6.52
CA ASP A 264 2.10 -12.96 5.51
C ASP A 264 2.85 -14.17 4.92
N ILE A 265 2.11 -15.24 4.60
CA ILE A 265 2.65 -16.58 4.26
C ILE A 265 3.60 -16.58 3.05
N SER A 266 3.42 -15.67 2.08
CA SER A 266 4.17 -15.71 0.83
C SER A 266 5.34 -14.74 0.73
N GLU A 267 5.27 -13.62 1.44
CA GLU A 267 6.25 -12.53 1.37
C GLU A 267 6.35 -11.87 2.75
N PRO A 268 6.84 -12.61 3.75
CA PRO A 268 6.77 -12.19 5.13
C PRO A 268 7.56 -10.89 5.33
N PHE A 269 6.93 -9.88 5.93
CA PHE A 269 7.68 -8.66 6.29
C PHE A 269 8.78 -8.94 7.31
N GLN A 270 8.62 -9.98 8.14
CA GLN A 270 9.67 -10.49 9.03
C GLN A 270 10.98 -10.88 8.31
N VAL A 271 10.90 -11.11 6.99
CA VAL A 271 12.06 -11.46 6.16
C VAL A 271 12.59 -10.24 5.40
N GLN A 272 11.71 -9.33 5.00
CA GLN A 272 12.05 -8.18 4.16
C GLN A 272 12.46 -6.95 4.97
N LEU A 273 11.76 -6.65 6.06
CA LEU A 273 12.00 -5.47 6.88
C LEU A 273 13.42 -5.43 7.45
N PRO A 274 14.01 -6.52 7.98
CA PRO A 274 15.36 -6.47 8.55
C PRO A 274 16.44 -5.91 7.62
N LEU A 275 16.25 -5.98 6.30
CA LEU A 275 17.14 -5.34 5.31
C LEU A 275 17.20 -3.81 5.46
N TYR A 276 16.24 -3.21 6.15
CA TYR A 276 16.02 -1.78 6.29
C TYR A 276 15.93 -1.37 7.77
N HIS A 277 16.61 -2.12 8.64
CA HIS A 277 16.67 -1.81 10.07
C HIS A 277 17.41 -0.48 10.31
N PRO A 278 16.96 0.39 11.24
CA PRO A 278 17.55 1.73 11.44
C PRO A 278 19.02 1.72 11.87
N GLU A 279 19.47 0.68 12.61
CA GLU A 279 20.88 0.56 13.04
C GLU A 279 21.81 -0.01 11.95
N GLY A 280 21.25 -0.55 10.88
CA GLY A 280 22.04 -1.13 9.80
C GLY A 280 21.32 -2.27 9.08
N PRO A 281 21.55 -2.45 7.78
CA PRO A 281 20.83 -3.43 6.98
C PRO A 281 21.23 -4.88 7.34
N ASN A 282 20.24 -5.75 7.53
CA ASN A 282 20.44 -7.17 7.76
C ASN A 282 19.84 -8.02 6.61
N PRO A 283 20.68 -8.52 5.67
CA PRO A 283 20.21 -9.30 4.52
C PRO A 283 19.97 -10.78 4.84
N VAL A 284 20.39 -11.26 6.01
CA VAL A 284 20.41 -12.70 6.35
C VAL A 284 19.01 -13.33 6.38
N PRO A 285 17.97 -12.71 6.98
CA PRO A 285 16.61 -13.27 6.95
C PRO A 285 16.11 -13.45 5.52
N TYR A 286 16.35 -12.46 4.65
CA TYR A 286 15.99 -12.48 3.24
C TYR A 286 16.65 -13.64 2.50
N LEU A 287 17.97 -13.77 2.64
CA LEU A 287 18.75 -14.86 2.04
C LEU A 287 18.25 -16.23 2.49
N LYS A 288 18.05 -16.43 3.81
CA LYS A 288 17.53 -17.69 4.36
C LYS A 288 16.18 -18.05 3.77
N HIS A 289 15.30 -17.07 3.61
CA HIS A 289 13.99 -17.30 3.00
C HIS A 289 14.10 -17.64 1.51
N CYS A 290 14.94 -16.95 0.74
CA CYS A 290 15.22 -17.30 -0.65
C CYS A 290 15.75 -18.74 -0.79
N ARG A 291 16.66 -19.17 0.10
CA ARG A 291 17.15 -20.55 0.13
C ARG A 291 16.04 -21.55 0.43
N LYS A 292 15.11 -21.22 1.33
CA LYS A 292 13.92 -22.05 1.60
C LYS A 292 13.00 -22.14 0.38
N LEU A 293 12.76 -21.02 -0.30
CA LEU A 293 11.99 -20.99 -1.54
C LEU A 293 12.64 -21.83 -2.63
N ALA A 294 13.96 -21.74 -2.79
CA ALA A 294 14.70 -22.50 -3.79
C ALA A 294 14.56 -24.03 -3.64
N LYS A 295 14.29 -24.53 -2.44
CA LYS A 295 14.02 -25.96 -2.18
C LYS A 295 12.64 -26.43 -2.65
N ASP A 296 11.71 -25.50 -2.93
CA ASP A 296 10.34 -25.82 -3.34
C ASP A 296 10.00 -25.12 -4.67
N THR A 297 10.09 -25.90 -5.76
CA THR A 297 9.78 -25.46 -7.12
C THR A 297 8.36 -24.91 -7.26
N ILE A 298 7.38 -25.45 -6.53
CA ILE A 298 5.98 -25.04 -6.59
C ILE A 298 5.82 -23.65 -5.95
N LEU A 299 6.50 -23.39 -4.83
CA LEU A 299 6.51 -22.05 -4.21
C LEU A 299 7.17 -21.01 -5.12
N VAL A 300 8.28 -21.33 -5.77
CA VAL A 300 8.95 -20.42 -6.73
C VAL A 300 8.04 -20.10 -7.92
N GLN A 301 7.37 -21.11 -8.49
CA GLN A 301 6.41 -20.88 -9.58
C GLN A 301 5.21 -20.03 -9.13
N ARG A 302 4.71 -20.23 -7.91
CA ARG A 302 3.63 -19.42 -7.34
C ARG A 302 4.08 -17.98 -7.10
N LEU A 303 5.32 -17.76 -6.65
CA LEU A 303 5.88 -16.43 -6.46
C LEU A 303 6.04 -15.69 -7.80
N ALA A 304 6.62 -16.37 -8.81
CA ALA A 304 6.87 -15.80 -10.15
C ALA A 304 5.61 -15.28 -10.87
N LYS A 305 4.43 -15.82 -10.52
CA LYS A 305 3.14 -15.44 -11.10
C LYS A 305 2.46 -14.27 -10.39
N ARG A 306 3.01 -13.76 -9.30
CA ARG A 306 2.41 -12.67 -8.50
C ARG A 306 2.94 -11.31 -8.94
N SER A 307 2.12 -10.27 -8.86
CA SER A 307 2.54 -8.88 -9.10
C SER A 307 3.61 -8.40 -8.12
N SER A 308 3.64 -8.99 -6.93
CA SER A 308 4.59 -8.67 -5.88
C SER A 308 5.99 -9.27 -6.09
N VAL A 309 6.18 -10.10 -7.14
CA VAL A 309 7.51 -10.59 -7.52
C VAL A 309 8.45 -9.45 -7.95
N THR A 310 7.91 -8.40 -8.59
CA THR A 310 8.70 -7.25 -9.05
C THR A 310 9.35 -6.51 -7.87
N PRO A 311 8.60 -6.04 -6.85
CA PRO A 311 9.21 -5.45 -5.66
C PRO A 311 10.10 -6.45 -4.91
N TRP A 312 9.71 -7.73 -4.80
CA TRP A 312 10.55 -8.76 -4.18
C TRP A 312 11.94 -8.84 -4.84
N ILE A 313 12.02 -8.96 -6.17
CA ILE A 313 13.29 -8.97 -6.90
C ILE A 313 14.09 -7.68 -6.65
N GLY A 314 13.43 -6.53 -6.64
CA GLY A 314 14.07 -5.25 -6.33
C GLY A 314 14.75 -5.25 -4.95
N ARG A 315 14.06 -5.75 -3.91
CA ARG A 315 14.64 -5.90 -2.57
C ARG A 315 15.76 -6.93 -2.54
N GLY A 316 15.62 -8.01 -3.31
CA GLY A 316 16.68 -9.01 -3.45
C GLY A 316 17.98 -8.44 -4.00
N LYS A 317 17.93 -7.55 -4.98
CA LYS A 317 19.12 -6.85 -5.50
C LYS A 317 19.77 -5.96 -4.44
N HIS A 318 18.96 -5.33 -3.58
CA HIS A 318 19.49 -4.57 -2.46
C HIS A 318 20.16 -5.49 -1.42
N ALA A 319 19.54 -6.62 -1.06
CA ALA A 319 20.14 -7.62 -0.20
C ALA A 319 21.46 -8.18 -0.76
N GLU A 320 21.53 -8.42 -2.08
CA GLU A 320 22.77 -8.81 -2.76
C GLU A 320 23.87 -7.76 -2.56
N ALA A 321 23.56 -6.48 -2.80
CA ALA A 321 24.51 -5.39 -2.64
C ALA A 321 25.03 -5.28 -1.20
N VAL A 322 24.14 -5.41 -0.20
CA VAL A 322 24.51 -5.40 1.22
C VAL A 322 25.41 -6.60 1.57
N LEU A 323 25.10 -7.80 1.07
CA LEU A 323 25.95 -8.98 1.29
C LEU A 323 27.37 -8.77 0.74
N ARG A 324 27.51 -8.20 -0.46
CA ARG A 324 28.83 -7.86 -1.04
C ARG A 324 29.57 -6.84 -0.18
N GLN A 325 28.88 -5.80 0.28
CA GLN A 325 29.47 -4.78 1.16
C GLN A 325 29.94 -5.37 2.50
N GLN A 326 29.25 -6.41 2.99
CA GLN A 326 29.61 -7.14 4.22
C GLN A 326 30.67 -8.24 4.00
N GLY A 327 31.19 -8.41 2.77
CA GLY A 327 32.21 -9.42 2.45
C GLY A 327 31.68 -10.85 2.24
N HIS A 328 30.36 -11.01 2.09
CA HIS A 328 29.71 -12.31 1.86
C HIS A 328 29.50 -12.58 0.35
N ASP A 329 30.58 -12.63 -0.42
CA ASP A 329 30.53 -12.72 -1.89
C ASP A 329 29.88 -13.99 -2.44
N GLU A 330 30.11 -15.14 -1.80
CA GLU A 330 29.48 -16.41 -2.21
C GLU A 330 27.96 -16.36 -2.06
N ASP A 331 27.48 -15.87 -0.92
CA ASP A 331 26.06 -15.69 -0.63
C ASP A 331 25.42 -14.66 -1.58
N ALA A 332 26.14 -13.59 -1.90
CA ALA A 332 25.70 -12.60 -2.87
C ALA A 332 25.59 -13.19 -4.29
N ASN A 333 26.58 -13.95 -4.74
CA ASN A 333 26.56 -14.60 -6.05
C ASN A 333 25.40 -15.61 -6.15
N TRP A 334 25.20 -16.43 -5.12
CA TRP A 334 24.06 -17.35 -5.07
C TRP A 334 22.72 -16.61 -5.15
N LEU A 335 22.57 -15.52 -4.39
CA LEU A 335 21.33 -14.73 -4.38
C LEU A 335 21.07 -14.08 -5.74
N LYS A 336 22.12 -13.54 -6.37
CA LYS A 336 22.06 -12.98 -7.73
C LYS A 336 21.52 -13.99 -8.73
N ASP A 337 22.04 -15.21 -8.74
CA ASP A 337 21.63 -16.26 -9.67
C ASP A 337 20.19 -16.69 -9.43
N PHE A 338 19.79 -16.85 -8.16
CA PHE A 338 18.41 -17.14 -7.80
C PHE A 338 17.45 -16.05 -8.28
N LEU A 339 17.79 -14.78 -8.07
CA LEU A 339 16.97 -13.64 -8.49
C LEU A 339 16.91 -13.51 -10.01
N GLN A 340 17.99 -13.79 -10.72
CA GLN A 340 18.01 -13.80 -12.18
C GLN A 340 17.06 -14.87 -12.74
N ASN A 341 17.07 -16.07 -12.15
CA ASN A 341 16.15 -17.14 -12.51
C ASN A 341 14.68 -16.74 -12.25
N LEU A 342 14.41 -16.18 -11.07
CA LEU A 342 13.07 -15.69 -10.71
C LEU A 342 12.60 -14.57 -11.64
N HIS A 343 13.49 -13.64 -11.99
CA HIS A 343 13.24 -12.55 -12.92
C HIS A 343 12.82 -13.07 -14.29
N THR A 344 13.57 -14.01 -14.87
CA THR A 344 13.23 -14.66 -16.14
C THR A 344 11.86 -15.35 -16.08
N ARG A 345 11.58 -16.11 -15.02
CA ARG A 345 10.28 -16.79 -14.84
C ARG A 345 9.10 -15.83 -14.69
N SER A 346 9.35 -14.62 -14.18
CA SER A 346 8.32 -13.59 -13.94
C SER A 346 8.03 -12.69 -15.14
N GLU A 347 8.74 -12.88 -16.26
CA GLU A 347 8.62 -12.03 -17.46
C GLU A 347 7.17 -11.82 -17.96
N PRO A 348 6.28 -12.83 -17.98
CA PRO A 348 4.90 -12.64 -18.44
C PRO A 348 4.09 -11.67 -17.56
N ILE A 349 4.36 -11.64 -16.25
CA ILE A 349 3.69 -10.73 -15.32
C ILE A 349 4.22 -9.31 -15.50
N ARG A 350 5.55 -9.15 -15.59
CA ARG A 350 6.19 -7.85 -15.81
C ARG A 350 5.73 -7.20 -17.12
N LYS A 351 5.70 -7.95 -18.23
CA LYS A 351 5.18 -7.45 -19.52
C LYS A 351 3.73 -6.96 -19.40
N LYS A 352 2.88 -7.67 -18.66
CA LYS A 352 1.49 -7.23 -18.40
C LYS A 352 1.43 -5.97 -17.54
N GLU A 353 2.32 -5.83 -16.56
CA GLU A 353 2.42 -4.61 -15.73
C GLU A 353 2.89 -3.41 -16.55
N ASP A 354 3.89 -3.60 -17.40
CA ASP A 354 4.43 -2.55 -18.27
C ASP A 354 3.39 -2.08 -19.28
N GLN A 355 2.67 -3.01 -19.94
CA GLN A 355 1.54 -2.66 -20.81
C GLN A 355 0.43 -1.89 -20.07
N LYS A 356 0.13 -2.25 -18.81
CA LYS A 356 -0.83 -1.50 -17.98
C LYS A 356 -0.31 -0.10 -17.65
N ARG A 357 0.98 0.06 -17.37
CA ARG A 357 1.63 1.36 -17.12
C ARG A 357 1.59 2.24 -18.37
N GLU A 358 1.92 1.69 -19.52
CA GLU A 358 1.84 2.39 -20.82
C GLU A 358 0.41 2.83 -21.14
N LYS A 359 -0.59 1.95 -20.98
CA LYS A 359 -2.00 2.31 -21.17
C LYS A 359 -2.45 3.42 -20.23
N LYS A 360 -1.94 3.46 -19.00
CA LYS A 360 -2.22 4.56 -18.05
C LYS A 360 -1.53 5.86 -18.42
N ARG A 361 -0.27 5.80 -18.87
CA ARG A 361 0.47 6.96 -19.38
C ARG A 361 -0.20 7.53 -20.63
N GLY A 362 -0.67 6.68 -21.54
CA GLY A 362 -1.43 7.09 -22.72
C GLY A 362 -2.82 7.67 -22.41
N ARG A 363 -3.47 7.25 -21.32
CA ARG A 363 -4.74 7.85 -20.84
C ARG A 363 -4.55 9.20 -20.13
N ASN A 364 -3.38 9.45 -19.55
CA ASN A 364 -3.03 10.70 -18.87
C ASN A 364 -2.19 11.65 -19.74
N GLY A 365 -1.89 11.27 -20.99
CA GLY A 365 -1.33 12.18 -21.98
C GLY A 365 -2.40 13.16 -22.46
N PRO A 366 -2.02 14.36 -22.94
CA PRO A 366 -2.99 15.30 -23.48
C PRO A 366 -3.71 14.61 -24.65
N LYS A 367 -5.05 14.52 -24.55
CA LYS A 367 -5.86 14.27 -25.73
C LYS A 367 -5.61 15.44 -26.67
N LYS A 368 -5.02 15.14 -27.84
CA LYS A 368 -4.82 16.11 -28.91
C LYS A 368 -6.13 16.77 -29.33
#